data_AF-A0A350CIC4-F1
#
_entry.id   AF-A0A350CIC4-F1
#
_cell.length_a   1.000
_cell.length_b   1.000
_cell.length_c   1.000
_cell.angle_alpha   90.00
_cell.angle_beta   90.00
_cell.angle_gamma   90.00
#
_symmetry.space_group_name_H-M   'P 1'
#
loop_
_entity.id
_entity.type
_entity.pdbx_description
1 polymer ?
#
loop_
_entity_poly.entity_id
_entity_poly.type
_entity_poly.pdbx_seq_one_letter_code
_entity_poly.pdbx_strand_id
1 'polypeptide(L)' 'AVDGRVGVPDFHATMLHLLGLGHEDLYVERAGLKERLTGVVEPRVVSEILR' A
#
# COMPACT_ATOMS: atom_id res chain seq x y z
N ALA A 1 -7.32 22.60 -7.58
CA ALA A 1 -6.71 21.38 -6.99
C ALA A 1 -7.50 20.18 -7.49
N VAL A 2 -6.87 19.01 -7.67
CA VAL A 2 -7.59 17.77 -8.02
C VAL A 2 -8.12 17.16 -6.74
N ASP A 3 -9.42 16.88 -6.70
CA ASP A 3 -10.09 16.27 -5.56
C ASP A 3 -9.85 14.75 -5.53
N GLY A 4 -9.83 14.14 -4.34
CA GLY A 4 -9.68 12.69 -4.20
C GLY A 4 -8.29 12.11 -4.51
N ARG A 5 -7.21 12.85 -4.25
CA ARG A 5 -5.84 12.34 -4.41
C ARG A 5 -5.57 11.18 -3.45
N VAL A 6 -5.01 10.11 -3.98
CA VAL A 6 -4.57 8.93 -3.22
C VAL A 6 -3.05 8.88 -3.22
N GLY A 7 -2.46 8.60 -2.05
CA GLY A 7 -1.03 8.38 -1.94
C GLY A 7 -0.62 7.06 -2.61
N VAL A 8 0.59 7.00 -3.16
CA VAL A 8 1.14 5.76 -3.72
C VAL A 8 1.14 4.60 -2.70
N PRO A 9 1.49 4.81 -1.40
CA PRO A 9 1.38 3.76 -0.38
C PRO A 9 -0.01 3.15 -0.25
N ASP A 10 -1.03 4.01 -0.16
CA ASP A 10 -2.43 3.62 -0.01
C ASP A 10 -2.94 2.87 -1.24
N PHE A 11 -2.53 3.31 -2.43
CA PHE A 11 -2.86 2.63 -3.68
C PHE A 11 -2.27 1.21 -3.73
N HIS A 12 -0.99 1.04 -3.37
CA HIS A 12 -0.36 -0.27 -3.31
C HIS A 12 -1.01 -1.17 -2.26
N ALA A 13 -1.32 -0.64 -1.07
CA ALA A 13 -2.02 -1.40 -0.03
C ALA A 13 -3.39 -1.89 -0.50
N THR A 14 -4.12 -1.04 -1.22
CA THR A 14 -5.43 -1.39 -1.80
C THR A 14 -5.30 -2.47 -2.86
N MET A 15 -4.36 -2.34 -3.79
CA MET A 15 -4.11 -3.36 -4.82
C MET A 15 -3.74 -4.71 -4.22
N LEU A 16 -2.84 -4.74 -3.23
CA LEU A 16 -2.43 -5.97 -2.57
C LEU A 16 -3.60 -6.61 -1.80
N HIS A 17 -4.38 -5.80 -1.08
CA HIS A 17 -5.58 -6.27 -0.38
C HIS A 17 -6.57 -6.98 -1.32
N LEU A 18 -6.84 -6.40 -2.50
CA LEU A 18 -7.75 -6.99 -3.49
C LEU A 18 -7.21 -8.29 -4.10
N LEU A 19 -5.90 -8.43 -4.18
CA LEU A 19 -5.24 -9.66 -4.62
C LEU A 19 -5.19 -10.73 -3.52
N GLY A 20 -5.73 -10.45 -2.32
CA GLY A 20 -5.65 -11.34 -1.16
C GLY A 20 -4.26 -11.39 -0.53
N LEU A 21 -3.41 -10.40 -0.81
CA LEU A 21 -2.05 -10.28 -0.27
C LEU A 21 -2.02 -9.29 0.89
N GLY A 22 -1.36 -9.67 1.98
CA GLY A 22 -1.09 -8.78 3.11
C GLY A 22 0.03 -7.78 2.76
N HIS A 23 -0.26 -6.48 2.79
CA HIS A 23 0.74 -5.45 2.49
C HIS A 23 1.80 -5.28 3.60
N GLU A 24 1.50 -5.75 4.80
CA GLU A 24 2.41 -5.77 5.96
C GLU A 24 3.42 -6.93 5.87
N ASP A 25 2.98 -8.07 5.36
CA ASP A 25 3.78 -9.31 5.30
C ASP A 25 4.56 -9.43 3.98
N LEU A 26 4.18 -8.66 2.95
CA LEU A 26 4.85 -8.66 1.65
C LEU A 26 6.02 -7.65 1.64
N TYR A 27 7.19 -8.14 2.05
CA TYR A 27 8.43 -7.37 2.08
C TYR A 27 9.60 -8.12 1.46
N VAL A 28 10.64 -7.37 1.10
CA VAL A 28 11.95 -7.90 0.74
C VAL A 28 12.96 -7.44 1.78
N GLU A 29 13.79 -8.36 2.27
CA GLU A 29 14.89 -7.98 3.16
C GLU A 29 16.04 -7.40 2.34
N ARG A 30 16.36 -6.12 2.57
CA ARG A 30 17.49 -5.43 1.96
C ARG A 30 18.21 -4.61 3.01
N ALA A 31 19.53 -4.79 3.11
CA ALA A 31 20.37 -4.06 4.07
C ALA A 31 19.86 -4.11 5.53
N GLY A 32 19.26 -5.23 5.95
CA GLY A 32 18.69 -5.41 7.29
C GLY A 32 17.34 -4.72 7.51
N LEU A 33 16.75 -4.13 6.47
CA LEU A 33 15.43 -3.52 6.50
C LEU A 33 14.42 -4.39 5.75
N LYS A 34 13.17 -4.42 6.25
CA LYS A 34 12.03 -4.99 5.55
C LYS A 34 11.43 -3.93 4.63
N GLU A 35 11.87 -3.92 3.37
CA GLU A 35 11.34 -3.00 2.37
C GLU A 35 9.98 -3.50 1.87
N ARG A 36 8.93 -2.70 2.11
CA ARG A 36 7.56 -2.96 1.63
C ARG A 36 7.26 -2.08 0.42
N LEU A 37 6.38 -2.54 -0.47
CA LEU A 37 5.88 -1.76 -1.61
C LEU A 37 5.07 -0.52 -1.16
N THR A 38 4.49 -0.58 0.04
CA THR A 38 3.79 0.53 0.71
C THR A 38 4.75 1.49 1.42
N GLY A 39 6.04 1.18 1.48
CA GLY A 39 7.05 1.96 2.18
C GLY A 39 6.99 1.78 3.71
N VAL A 40 7.42 2.79 4.45
CA VAL A 40 7.50 2.77 5.92
C VAL A 40 6.29 3.39 6.61
N VAL A 41 5.57 4.28 5.93
CA VAL A 41 4.37 4.93 6.46
C VAL A 41 3.22 3.94 6.42
N GLU A 42 2.45 3.87 7.51
CA GLU A 42 1.26 3.04 7.61
C GLU A 42 0.25 3.43 6.50
N PRO A 43 0.02 2.56 5.50
CA PRO A 43 -0.90 2.84 4.42
C PRO A 43 -2.35 2.53 4.85
N ARG A 44 -3.33 3.11 4.16
CA ARG A 44 -4.73 2.71 4.31
C ARG A 44 -5.23 2.01 3.05
N VAL A 45 -6.12 1.03 3.23
CA VAL A 45 -6.93 0.51 2.12
C VAL A 45 -7.99 1.54 1.77
N VAL A 46 -8.02 1.96 0.50
CA VAL A 46 -8.91 2.99 -0.03
C VAL A 46 -10.10 2.32 -0.69
N SER A 47 -11.22 2.25 0.02
CA SER A 47 -12.48 1.75 -0.51
C SER A 47 -13.11 2.65 -1.58
N GLU A 48 -12.75 3.94 -1.56
CA GLU A 48 -13.36 4.99 -2.37
C GLU A 48 -13.07 4.85 -3.88
N ILE A 49 -12.04 4.08 -4.25
CA ILE A 49 -11.68 3.78 -5.65
C ILE A 49 -12.46 2.61 -6.27
N LEU A 50 -13.15 1.81 -5.45
CA LEU A 50 -13.82 0.57 -5.88
C LEU A 50 -15.30 0.78 -6.24
N ARG A 51 -15.67 2.01 -6.56
CA ARG A 51 -17.04 2.37 -6.97
C ARG A 51 -17.40 1.84 -8.34
#